data_AF-A0A661SLZ1-F1
#
_entry.id   AF-A0A661SLZ1-F1
#
_cell.length_a   1.000
_cell.length_b   1.000
_cell.length_c   1.000
_cell.angle_alpha   90.00
_cell.angle_beta   90.00
_cell.angle_gamma   90.00
#
_symmetry.space_group_name_H-M   'P 1'
#
loop_
_entity.id
_entity.type
_entity.pdbx_description
1 polymer ?
#
loop_
_entity_poly.entity_id
_entity_poly.type
_entity_poly.pdbx_seq_one_letter_code
_entity_poly.pdbx_strand_id
1 'polypeptide(L)'
;MANNEYSKELRKKEEELSEKDDFSEIPPSDIVAFNELRSCADLLRMYKTDQLIIKPDFQRDIVWTKPAQTRFIDSLVKQLPIPSMCLSLDYKTGERLMIDGLQRISSIIYFLTDKKWKLSKLDDIDKRISGRT
;
A
#
# COMPACT_ATOMS: atom_id res chain seq x y z
N MET A 1 44.12 20.11 -12.64
CA MET A 1 43.25 21.10 -13.31
C MET A 1 41.84 20.57 -13.63
N ALA A 2 41.45 19.34 -13.23
CA ALA A 2 40.12 18.77 -13.51
C ALA A 2 39.03 19.06 -12.45
N ASN A 3 39.38 19.66 -11.30
CA ASN A 3 38.49 19.77 -10.14
C ASN A 3 37.57 21.01 -10.14
N ASN A 4 37.76 21.93 -11.08
CA ASN A 4 37.03 23.20 -11.15
C ASN A 4 35.89 23.18 -12.20
N GLU A 5 35.99 22.31 -13.19
CA GLU A 5 34.98 22.20 -14.25
C GLU A 5 33.83 21.30 -13.80
N TYR A 6 34.16 20.17 -13.16
CA TYR A 6 33.19 19.26 -12.54
C TYR A 6 32.33 19.92 -11.46
N SER A 7 32.92 20.79 -10.63
CA SER A 7 32.19 21.54 -9.60
C SER A 7 31.28 22.62 -10.18
N LYS A 8 31.64 23.17 -11.35
CA LYS A 8 30.85 24.16 -12.07
C LYS A 8 29.66 23.54 -12.79
N GLU A 9 29.85 22.35 -13.37
CA GLU A 9 28.75 21.56 -13.92
C GLU A 9 27.78 21.07 -12.84
N LEU A 10 28.29 20.64 -11.68
CA LEU A 10 27.48 20.27 -10.52
C LEU A 10 26.62 21.44 -10.03
N ARG A 11 27.22 22.62 -9.86
CA ARG A 11 26.46 23.83 -9.49
C ARG A 11 25.40 24.20 -10.50
N LYS A 12 25.72 24.11 -11.80
CA LYS A 12 24.76 24.39 -12.85
C LYS A 12 23.58 23.41 -12.84
N LYS A 13 23.86 22.12 -12.59
CA LYS A 13 22.80 21.12 -12.40
C LYS A 13 21.99 21.34 -11.12
N GLU A 14 22.62 21.76 -10.02
CA GLU A 14 21.93 22.13 -8.78
C GLU A 14 21.02 23.36 -8.98
N GLU A 15 21.50 24.39 -9.68
CA GLU A 15 20.71 25.58 -10.05
C GLU A 15 19.53 25.20 -10.96
N GLU A 16 19.76 24.38 -11.99
CA GLU A 16 18.70 23.88 -12.87
C GLU A 16 17.68 22.97 -12.15
N LEU A 17 18.09 22.24 -11.11
CA LEU A 17 17.18 21.46 -10.25
C LEU A 17 16.39 22.38 -9.32
N SER A 18 17.08 23.36 -8.71
CA SER A 18 16.50 24.34 -7.80
C SER A 18 15.46 25.23 -8.50
N GLU A 19 15.63 25.53 -9.78
CA GLU A 19 14.63 26.27 -10.59
C GLU A 19 13.43 25.38 -10.99
N LYS A 20 13.58 24.05 -10.99
CA LYS A 20 12.49 23.10 -11.29
C LYS A 20 11.65 22.74 -10.08
N ASP A 21 12.23 22.80 -8.88
CA ASP A 21 11.56 22.44 -7.61
C ASP A 21 10.41 23.41 -7.22
N ASP A 22 10.24 24.53 -7.94
CA ASP A 22 9.16 25.50 -7.70
C ASP A 22 7.88 25.24 -8.51
N PHE A 23 7.85 24.19 -9.36
CA PHE A 23 6.57 23.65 -9.79
C PHE A 23 5.95 22.89 -8.62
N SER A 24 5.02 23.55 -7.93
CA SER A 24 3.94 22.85 -7.23
C SER A 24 3.36 21.85 -8.21
N GLU A 25 3.75 20.58 -8.10
CA GLU A 25 3.09 19.48 -8.79
C GLU A 25 1.70 19.36 -8.18
N ILE A 26 0.80 20.24 -8.61
CA ILE A 26 -0.61 20.16 -8.26
C ILE A 26 -1.03 18.78 -8.74
N PRO A 27 -1.51 17.89 -7.84
CA PRO A 27 -1.91 16.56 -8.25
C PRO A 27 -2.97 16.69 -9.35
N PRO A 28 -2.98 15.79 -10.34
CA PRO A 28 -3.97 15.83 -11.41
C PRO A 28 -5.38 15.97 -10.82
N SER A 29 -6.20 16.86 -11.39
CA SER A 29 -7.56 17.16 -10.90
C SER A 29 -8.46 15.93 -10.82
N ASP A 30 -8.13 14.90 -11.59
CA ASP A 30 -8.91 13.67 -11.73
C ASP A 30 -8.48 12.58 -10.73
N ILE A 31 -7.48 12.87 -9.89
CA ILE A 31 -7.00 11.97 -8.84
C ILE A 31 -7.39 12.55 -7.47
N VAL A 32 -8.21 11.82 -6.75
CA VAL A 32 -8.61 12.18 -5.39
C VAL A 32 -8.29 11.06 -4.39
N ALA A 33 -8.05 11.47 -3.15
CA ALA A 33 -7.97 10.57 -2.00
C ALA A 33 -9.09 10.93 -1.01
N PHE A 34 -9.87 9.93 -0.60
CA PHE A 34 -10.95 10.10 0.37
C PHE A 34 -11.07 8.87 1.28
N ASN A 35 -11.70 9.06 2.44
CA ASN A 35 -12.00 7.95 3.35
C ASN A 35 -13.28 7.25 2.91
N GLU A 36 -13.22 5.93 2.78
CA GLU A 36 -14.35 5.10 2.42
C GLU A 36 -14.41 3.85 3.30
N LEU A 37 -15.61 3.46 3.72
CA LEU A 37 -15.86 2.21 4.43
C LEU A 37 -16.13 1.10 3.42
N ARG A 38 -15.23 0.12 3.37
CA ARG A 38 -15.31 -1.05 2.47
C ARG A 38 -15.13 -2.33 3.28
N SER A 39 -15.88 -3.38 2.92
CA SER A 39 -15.70 -4.69 3.54
C SER A 39 -14.48 -5.41 2.95
N CYS A 40 -13.91 -6.36 3.69
CA CYS A 40 -12.79 -7.19 3.18
C CYS A 40 -13.18 -7.96 1.90
N ALA A 41 -14.44 -8.41 1.80
CA ALA A 41 -14.94 -9.10 0.62
C ALA A 41 -15.03 -8.14 -0.59
N ASP A 42 -15.40 -6.89 -0.36
CA ASP A 42 -15.47 -5.85 -1.40
C ASP A 42 -14.07 -5.53 -1.95
N LEU A 43 -13.10 -5.33 -1.06
CA LEU A 43 -11.70 -5.13 -1.43
C LEU A 43 -11.16 -6.31 -2.26
N LEU A 44 -11.50 -7.55 -1.86
CA LEU A 44 -11.10 -8.72 -2.63
C LEU A 44 -11.76 -8.76 -4.01
N ARG A 45 -13.06 -8.44 -4.11
CA ARG A 45 -13.75 -8.37 -5.41
C ARG A 45 -13.03 -7.37 -6.31
N MET A 46 -12.78 -6.16 -5.82
CA MET A 46 -12.12 -5.10 -6.60
C MET A 46 -10.74 -5.52 -7.08
N TYR A 47 -9.95 -6.19 -6.22
CA TYR A 47 -8.66 -6.76 -6.60
C TYR A 47 -8.80 -7.82 -7.70
N LYS A 48 -9.77 -8.75 -7.58
CA LYS A 48 -10.00 -9.81 -8.57
C LYS A 48 -10.56 -9.32 -9.91
N THR A 49 -11.19 -8.15 -9.94
CA THR A 49 -11.73 -7.53 -11.15
C THR A 49 -10.79 -6.47 -11.73
N ASP A 50 -9.54 -6.43 -11.27
CA ASP A 50 -8.52 -5.45 -11.67
C ASP A 50 -8.92 -3.97 -11.47
N GLN A 51 -9.95 -3.70 -10.65
CA GLN A 51 -10.37 -2.35 -10.28
C GLN A 51 -9.47 -1.74 -9.20
N LEU A 52 -8.69 -2.58 -8.52
CA LEU A 52 -7.81 -2.18 -7.42
C LEU A 52 -6.42 -2.78 -7.62
N ILE A 53 -5.45 -1.93 -7.92
CA ILE A 53 -4.04 -2.27 -8.08
C ILE A 53 -3.33 -2.05 -6.74
N ILE A 54 -3.00 -3.16 -6.07
CA ILE A 54 -2.42 -3.10 -4.72
C ILE A 54 -0.91 -2.82 -4.70
N LYS A 55 -0.19 -3.12 -5.79
CA LYS A 55 1.27 -2.98 -5.89
C LYS A 55 1.65 -2.24 -7.18
N PRO A 56 1.38 -0.92 -7.28
CA PRO A 56 1.94 -0.08 -8.33
C PRO A 56 3.46 0.06 -8.18
N ASP A 57 4.12 0.58 -9.22
CA ASP A 57 5.59 0.58 -9.33
C ASP A 57 6.34 1.35 -8.23
N PHE A 58 5.67 2.34 -7.60
CA PHE A 58 6.23 3.11 -6.49
C PHE A 58 6.10 2.41 -5.12
N GLN A 59 5.36 1.30 -5.03
CA GLN A 59 5.21 0.56 -3.78
C GLN A 59 6.42 -0.34 -3.50
N ARG A 60 6.83 -0.36 -2.23
CA ARG A 60 7.83 -1.31 -1.73
C ARG A 60 7.31 -2.75 -1.73
N ASP A 61 8.20 -3.70 -1.50
CA ASP A 61 7.81 -5.10 -1.37
C ASP A 61 6.98 -5.41 -0.13
N ILE A 62 6.26 -6.53 -0.20
CA ILE A 62 5.54 -7.11 0.92
C ILE A 62 6.58 -7.76 1.84
N VAL A 63 6.78 -7.17 3.01
CA VAL A 63 7.79 -7.62 3.99
C VAL A 63 7.17 -8.19 5.26
N TRP A 64 5.84 -8.06 5.44
CA TRP A 64 5.17 -8.69 6.56
C TRP A 64 5.30 -10.21 6.47
N THR A 65 5.97 -10.77 7.46
CA THR A 65 6.06 -12.22 7.65
C THR A 65 4.69 -12.78 7.99
N LYS A 66 4.50 -14.07 7.77
CA LYS A 66 3.24 -14.77 8.06
C LYS A 66 2.73 -14.54 9.50
N PRO A 67 3.56 -14.52 10.56
CA PRO A 67 3.14 -14.10 11.90
C PRO A 67 2.61 -12.66 11.98
N ALA A 68 3.22 -11.69 11.30
CA ALA A 68 2.76 -10.31 11.29
C ALA A 68 1.39 -10.18 10.59
N GLN A 69 1.23 -10.85 9.45
CA GLN A 69 -0.06 -10.92 8.75
C GLN A 69 -1.13 -11.59 9.62
N THR A 70 -0.77 -12.67 10.33
CA THR A 70 -1.67 -13.38 11.26
C THR A 70 -2.18 -12.46 12.37
N ARG A 71 -1.30 -11.68 13.01
CA ARG A 71 -1.72 -10.70 14.04
C ARG A 71 -2.64 -9.63 13.49
N PHE A 72 -2.41 -9.19 12.24
CA PHE A 72 -3.32 -8.25 11.60
C PHE A 72 -4.72 -8.85 11.37
N ILE A 73 -4.81 -10.09 10.88
CA ILE A 73 -6.09 -10.78 10.73
C ILE A 73 -6.77 -10.97 12.09
N ASP A 74 -6.02 -11.32 13.13
CA ASP A 74 -6.53 -11.42 14.50
C ASP A 74 -7.13 -10.10 15.00
N SER A 75 -6.49 -8.95 14.71
CA SER A 75 -7.06 -7.62 15.00
C SER A 75 -8.40 -7.38 14.31
N LEU A 76 -8.56 -7.81 13.05
CA LEU A 76 -9.82 -7.70 12.32
C LEU A 76 -10.92 -8.58 12.97
N VAL A 77 -10.59 -9.82 13.33
CA VAL A 77 -11.52 -10.75 13.99
C VAL A 77 -11.97 -10.21 15.36
N LYS A 78 -11.06 -9.56 16.08
CA LYS A 78 -11.33 -8.90 17.37
C LYS A 78 -12.01 -7.54 17.25
N GLN A 79 -12.25 -7.06 16.03
CA GLN A 79 -12.84 -5.73 15.76
C GLN A 79 -12.03 -4.59 16.41
N LEU A 80 -10.70 -4.74 16.47
CA LEU A 80 -9.82 -3.68 16.96
C LEU A 80 -9.76 -2.53 15.92
N PRO A 81 -9.61 -1.27 16.37
CA PRO A 81 -9.42 -0.16 15.45
C PRO A 81 -8.15 -0.37 14.63
N ILE A 82 -8.29 -0.29 13.31
CA ILE A 82 -7.17 -0.36 12.36
C ILE A 82 -6.90 1.02 11.77
N PRO A 83 -5.63 1.39 11.53
CA PRO A 83 -5.33 2.58 10.75
C PRO A 83 -5.99 2.53 9.38
N SER A 84 -6.51 3.67 8.92
CA SER A 84 -7.09 3.81 7.60
C SER A 84 -6.12 3.35 6.51
N MET A 85 -6.68 2.89 5.38
CA MET A 85 -5.93 2.61 4.17
C MET A 85 -6.23 3.71 3.16
N CYS A 86 -5.24 4.08 2.35
CA CYS A 86 -5.37 5.15 1.38
C CYS A 86 -5.32 4.59 -0.04
N LEU A 87 -6.35 4.91 -0.83
CA LEU A 87 -6.45 4.57 -2.24
C LEU A 87 -6.59 5.86 -3.04
N SER A 88 -5.96 5.93 -4.20
CA SER A 88 -6.34 6.89 -5.22
C SER A 88 -7.56 6.37 -5.98
N LEU A 89 -8.30 7.28 -6.59
CA LEU A 89 -9.31 6.98 -7.60
C LEU A 89 -9.00 7.80 -8.84
N ASP A 90 -8.83 7.14 -9.98
CA ASP A 90 -8.87 7.78 -11.29
C ASP A 90 -10.32 7.80 -11.78
N TYR A 91 -10.90 9.00 -11.91
CA TYR A 91 -12.28 9.15 -12.35
C TYR A 91 -12.54 8.79 -13.83
N LYS A 92 -11.50 8.75 -14.67
CA LYS A 92 -11.63 8.41 -16.09
C LYS A 92 -11.71 6.92 -16.31
N THR A 93 -10.89 6.16 -15.61
CA THR A 93 -10.80 4.69 -15.75
C THR A 93 -11.62 3.95 -14.70
N GLY A 94 -11.89 4.59 -13.55
CA GLY A 94 -12.49 3.95 -12.37
C GLY A 94 -11.50 3.08 -11.59
N GLU A 95 -10.23 3.05 -12.01
CA GLU A 95 -9.16 2.30 -11.34
C GLU A 95 -8.77 2.95 -10.04
N ARG A 96 -8.31 2.13 -9.10
CA ARG A 96 -7.80 2.56 -7.81
C ARG A 96 -6.40 2.03 -7.60
N LEU A 97 -5.49 2.91 -7.19
CA LEU A 97 -4.13 2.52 -6.82
C LEU A 97 -3.96 2.59 -5.31
N MET A 98 -3.24 1.63 -4.76
CA MET A 98 -2.89 1.60 -3.36
C MET A 98 -1.80 2.62 -3.03
N ILE A 99 -2.11 3.58 -2.16
CA ILE A 99 -1.18 4.62 -1.71
C ILE A 99 -0.57 4.25 -0.34
N ASP A 100 -1.40 3.88 0.65
CA ASP A 100 -0.94 3.40 1.95
C ASP A 100 -1.73 2.19 2.45
N GLY A 101 -1.02 1.21 3.03
CA GLY A 101 -1.60 0.01 3.63
C GLY A 101 -1.34 -1.29 2.87
N LEU A 102 -0.36 -1.32 1.95
CA LEU A 102 -0.02 -2.49 1.13
C LEU A 102 0.03 -3.80 1.95
N GLN A 103 0.68 -3.76 3.12
CA GLN A 103 0.84 -4.96 3.96
C GLN A 103 -0.50 -5.46 4.53
N ARG A 104 -1.41 -4.53 4.87
CA ARG A 104 -2.75 -4.81 5.39
C ARG A 104 -3.62 -5.44 4.31
N ILE A 105 -3.71 -4.81 3.14
CA ILE A 105 -4.55 -5.32 2.05
C ILE A 105 -4.04 -6.65 1.50
N SER A 106 -2.72 -6.81 1.40
CA SER A 106 -2.11 -8.09 0.98
C SER A 106 -2.46 -9.21 1.96
N SER A 107 -2.45 -8.94 3.27
CA SER A 107 -2.83 -9.93 4.29
C SER A 107 -4.30 -10.35 4.14
N ILE A 108 -5.21 -9.40 3.88
CA ILE A 108 -6.63 -9.68 3.62
C ILE A 108 -6.79 -10.55 2.38
N ILE A 109 -6.13 -10.18 1.28
CA ILE A 109 -6.22 -10.90 0.01
C ILE A 109 -5.68 -12.32 0.17
N TYR A 110 -4.49 -12.51 0.74
CA TYR A 110 -3.92 -13.84 0.97
C TYR A 110 -4.81 -14.71 1.85
N PHE A 111 -5.32 -14.16 2.95
CA PHE A 111 -6.24 -14.89 3.83
C PHE A 111 -7.51 -15.36 3.11
N LEU A 112 -8.10 -14.53 2.26
CA LEU A 112 -9.37 -14.83 1.59
C LEU A 112 -9.23 -15.64 0.29
N THR A 113 -8.03 -15.72 -0.29
CA THR A 113 -7.80 -16.38 -1.59
C THR A 113 -7.07 -17.70 -1.47
N ASP A 114 -6.06 -17.78 -0.62
CA ASP A 114 -5.22 -18.97 -0.52
C ASP A 114 -5.81 -19.95 0.50
N LYS A 115 -6.49 -20.98 -0.02
CA LYS A 115 -7.05 -22.07 0.80
C LYS A 115 -6.00 -22.85 1.60
N LYS A 116 -4.72 -22.78 1.21
CA LYS A 116 -3.61 -23.42 1.93
C LYS A 116 -2.99 -22.49 2.96
N TRP A 117 -3.28 -21.20 2.90
CA TRP A 117 -2.81 -20.26 3.90
C TRP A 117 -3.46 -20.57 5.24
N LYS A 118 -2.64 -20.59 6.27
CA LYS A 118 -3.03 -20.93 7.65
C LYS A 118 -2.53 -19.84 8.56
N LEU A 119 -3.31 -19.43 9.53
CA LEU A 119 -2.84 -18.52 10.56
C LEU A 119 -1.67 -19.17 11.31
N SER A 120 -0.63 -18.39 11.60
CA SER A 120 0.50 -18.84 12.40
C SER A 120 0.02 -19.26 13.79
N LYS A 121 0.61 -20.33 14.33
CA LYS A 121 0.42 -20.67 15.75
C LYS A 121 1.21 -19.68 16.59
N LEU A 122 0.51 -18.75 17.22
CA LEU A 122 1.08 -17.75 18.11
C LEU A 122 0.32 -17.78 19.44
N ASP A 123 1.01 -17.41 20.52
CA ASP A 123 0.45 -17.43 21.88
C ASP A 123 -0.33 -16.15 22.20
N ASP A 124 -0.11 -15.08 21.43
CA ASP A 124 -0.66 -13.73 21.61
C ASP A 124 -1.89 -13.43 20.74
N ILE A 125 -2.40 -14.42 19.99
CA ILE A 125 -3.61 -14.31 19.15
C ILE A 125 -4.77 -15.14 19.73
N ASP A 126 -5.98 -14.93 19.22
CA ASP A 126 -7.15 -15.69 19.67
C ASP A 126 -6.98 -17.20 19.41
N LYS A 127 -7.13 -18.01 20.47
CA LYS A 127 -7.01 -19.48 20.43
C LYS A 127 -7.99 -20.13 19.45
N ARG A 128 -9.12 -19.48 19.15
CA ARG A 128 -10.12 -19.97 18.19
C ARG A 128 -9.61 -19.96 16.76
N ILE A 129 -8.70 -19.07 16.42
CA ILE A 129 -8.18 -18.90 15.04
C ILE A 129 -6.72 -19.34 14.91
N SER A 130 -5.97 -19.42 16.01
CA SER A 130 -4.56 -19.84 16.03
C SER A 130 -4.35 -21.20 15.34
N GLY A 131 -3.49 -21.24 14.32
CA GLY A 131 -3.19 -22.44 13.56
C GLY A 131 -4.29 -22.93 12.58
N ARG A 132 -5.37 -22.17 12.39
CA ARG A 132 -6.50 -22.55 11.54
C ARG A 132 -6.44 -21.92 10.14
N THR A 133 -7.19 -22.52 9.21
CA THR A 133 -7.56 -21.96 7.90
C THR A 133 -8.83 -21.16 8.03
#